data_AF-Q9KBI0-F1
#
_entry.id   AF-Q9KBI0-F1
#
_cell.length_a   1.000
_cell.length_b   1.000
_cell.length_c   1.000
_cell.angle_alpha   90.00
_cell.angle_beta   90.00
_cell.angle_gamma   90.00
#
_symmetry.space_group_name_H-M   'P 1'
#
loop_
_entity.id
_entity.type
_entity.pdbx_description
1 polymer ?
#
loop_
_entity_poly.entity_id
_entity_poly.type
_entity_poly.pdbx_seq_one_letter_code
_entity_poly.pdbx_strand_id
1 'polypeptide(L)'
;MVRLTKQTRDDYIRTVVDVITSKKIERFRELFLDLHPTDQADLYLLLDAEDRQFVYAALTPEEMAEVFKQLDVSEQKELILELDREYSTAMLNDMYADDAANFLAEIDQRLIK
;
A
#
# COMPACT_ATOMS: atom_id res chain seq x y z
N MET A 1 0.88 -9.73 13.67
CA MET A 1 -0.07 -9.80 12.55
C MET A 1 -1.47 -10.08 13.05
N VAL A 2 -2.19 -9.00 13.29
CA VAL A 2 -3.60 -8.96 13.61
C VAL A 2 -4.39 -9.02 12.31
N ARG A 3 -5.42 -9.87 12.25
CA ARG A 3 -6.45 -9.82 11.21
C ARG A 3 -7.69 -9.16 11.79
N LEU A 4 -8.20 -8.15 11.09
CA LEU A 4 -9.39 -7.45 11.57
C LEU A 4 -10.63 -8.32 11.35
N THR A 5 -11.38 -8.57 12.42
CA THR A 5 -12.73 -9.12 12.29
C THR A 5 -13.66 -8.05 11.76
N LYS A 6 -14.77 -8.42 11.10
CA LYS A 6 -15.78 -7.45 10.62
C LYS A 6 -16.25 -6.46 11.68
N GLN A 7 -16.24 -6.85 12.96
CA GLN A 7 -16.76 -6.03 14.06
C GLN A 7 -15.72 -5.05 14.63
N THR A 8 -14.42 -5.32 14.45
CA THR A 8 -13.33 -4.49 14.97
C THR A 8 -12.63 -3.67 13.88
N ARG A 9 -12.99 -3.92 12.61
CA ARG A 9 -12.33 -3.32 11.45
C ARG A 9 -12.55 -1.81 11.39
N ASP A 10 -13.79 -1.35 11.54
CA ASP A 10 -14.13 0.07 11.38
C ASP A 10 -13.46 0.95 12.46
N ASP A 11 -13.43 0.49 13.70
CA ASP A 11 -12.80 1.23 14.81
C ASP A 11 -11.27 1.29 14.66
N TYR A 12 -10.67 0.22 14.14
CA TYR A 12 -9.24 0.19 13.87
C TYR A 12 -8.86 1.12 12.72
N ILE A 13 -9.62 1.09 11.62
CA ILE A 13 -9.41 1.98 10.47
C ILE A 13 -9.51 3.44 10.92
N ARG A 14 -10.53 3.80 11.70
CA ARG A 14 -10.65 5.16 12.27
C ARG A 14 -9.42 5.54 13.06
N THR A 15 -8.93 4.65 13.93
CA THR A 15 -7.74 4.91 14.74
C THR A 15 -6.50 5.16 13.86
N VAL A 16 -6.31 4.39 12.79
CA VAL A 16 -5.18 4.59 11.88
C VAL A 16 -5.31 5.91 11.12
N VAL A 17 -6.50 6.23 10.60
CA VAL A 17 -6.76 7.50 9.90
C VAL A 17 -6.55 8.71 10.82
N ASP A 18 -6.97 8.63 12.08
CA ASP A 18 -6.71 9.67 13.09
C ASP A 18 -5.20 9.89 13.32
N VAL A 19 -4.40 8.84 13.23
CA VAL A 19 -2.94 8.90 13.40
C VAL A 19 -2.25 9.47 12.16
N ILE A 20 -2.77 9.17 10.96
CA ILE A 20 -2.34 9.77 9.68
C ILE A 20 -2.59 11.28 9.70
N THR A 21 -3.83 11.70 10.01
CA THR A 21 -4.21 13.12 10.09
C THR A 21 -3.45 13.88 11.17
N SER A 22 -3.09 13.21 12.27
CA SER A 22 -2.22 13.74 13.33
C SER A 22 -0.72 13.75 12.96
N LYS A 23 -0.34 13.25 11.78
CA LYS A 23 1.04 13.14 11.25
C LYS A 23 2.02 12.44 12.20
N LYS A 24 1.55 11.44 12.95
CA LYS A 24 2.37 10.68 13.91
C LYS A 24 2.97 9.43 13.25
N ILE A 25 4.08 9.59 12.54
CA ILE A 25 4.73 8.52 11.74
C ILE A 25 4.98 7.24 12.55
N GLU A 26 5.63 7.34 13.70
CA GLU A 26 5.96 6.14 14.50
C GLU A 26 4.71 5.35 14.92
N ARG A 27 3.68 6.08 15.38
CA ARG A 27 2.43 5.44 15.81
C ARG A 27 1.66 4.86 14.62
N PHE A 28 1.73 5.50 13.46
CA PHE A 28 1.15 4.97 12.24
C PHE A 28 1.84 3.66 11.87
N ARG A 29 3.18 3.65 11.83
CA ARG A 29 3.96 2.45 11.49
C ARG A 29 3.65 1.29 12.43
N GLU A 30 3.62 1.53 13.74
CA GLU A 30 3.25 0.49 14.73
C GLU A 30 1.88 -0.14 14.44
N LEU A 31 0.87 0.68 14.16
CA LEU A 31 -0.49 0.19 13.94
C LEU A 31 -0.66 -0.43 12.56
N PHE A 32 -0.07 0.17 11.53
CA PHE A 32 -0.23 -0.27 10.15
C PHE A 32 0.55 -1.56 9.89
N LEU A 33 1.79 -1.67 10.36
CA LEU A 33 2.63 -2.83 10.12
C LEU A 33 2.25 -4.06 10.97
N ASP A 34 1.47 -3.90 12.04
CA ASP A 34 0.90 -5.06 12.76
C ASP A 34 -0.32 -5.66 12.05
N LEU A 35 -0.91 -4.96 11.07
CA LEU A 35 -1.99 -5.51 10.25
C LEU A 35 -1.50 -6.60 9.32
N HIS A 36 -2.40 -7.52 8.96
CA HIS A 36 -2.17 -8.43 7.84
C HIS A 36 -2.10 -7.64 6.52
N PRO A 37 -1.27 -8.03 5.53
CA PRO A 37 -1.13 -7.30 4.26
C PRO A 37 -2.46 -7.01 3.56
N THR A 38 -3.40 -7.96 3.57
CA THR A 38 -4.75 -7.74 3.02
C THR A 38 -5.51 -6.61 3.74
N ASP A 39 -5.39 -6.50 5.07
CA ASP A 39 -6.01 -5.41 5.82
C ASP A 39 -5.28 -4.08 5.59
N GLN A 40 -3.97 -4.11 5.33
CA GLN A 40 -3.20 -2.93 4.94
C GLN A 40 -3.65 -2.37 3.59
N ALA A 41 -3.88 -3.24 2.60
CA ALA A 41 -4.40 -2.87 1.28
C ALA A 41 -5.83 -2.34 1.36
N ASP A 42 -6.71 -3.03 2.10
CA ASP A 42 -8.08 -2.54 2.36
C ASP A 42 -8.05 -1.13 2.98
N LEU A 43 -7.13 -0.86 3.91
CA LEU A 43 -6.98 0.45 4.54
C LEU A 43 -6.45 1.50 3.56
N TYR A 44 -5.41 1.16 2.79
CA TYR A 44 -4.82 2.04 1.79
C TYR A 44 -5.87 2.52 0.76
N LEU A 45 -6.76 1.64 0.33
CA LEU A 45 -7.84 1.96 -0.63
C LEU A 45 -8.89 2.92 -0.07
N LEU A 46 -8.96 3.09 1.25
CA LEU A 46 -9.86 4.05 1.91
C LEU A 46 -9.24 5.44 2.06
N LEU A 47 -7.93 5.57 1.85
CA LEU A 47 -7.21 6.85 2.00
C LEU A 47 -7.41 7.72 0.77
N ASP A 48 -7.47 9.04 0.99
CA ASP A 48 -7.42 10.01 -0.09
C ASP A 48 -5.97 10.25 -0.56
N ALA A 49 -5.80 11.07 -1.60
CA ALA A 49 -4.49 11.33 -2.15
C ALA A 49 -3.52 12.02 -1.16
N GLU A 50 -4.00 12.87 -0.24
CA GLU A 50 -3.14 13.52 0.75
C GLU A 50 -2.65 12.52 1.79
N ASP A 51 -3.56 11.68 2.29
CA ASP A 51 -3.24 10.63 3.25
C ASP A 51 -2.31 9.56 2.64
N ARG A 52 -2.46 9.21 1.36
CA ARG A 52 -1.55 8.29 0.66
C ARG A 52 -0.12 8.82 0.57
N GLN A 53 0.06 10.13 0.36
CA GLN A 53 1.40 10.73 0.38
C GLN A 53 2.07 10.58 1.74
N PHE A 54 1.30 10.66 2.83
CA PHE A 54 1.81 10.37 4.16
C PHE A 54 2.24 8.90 4.30
N VAL A 55 1.46 7.96 3.77
CA VAL A 55 1.82 6.53 3.77
C VAL A 55 3.14 6.29 3.03
N TYR A 56 3.31 6.86 1.83
CA TYR A 56 4.57 6.70 1.06
C TYR A 56 5.78 7.29 1.78
N ALA A 57 5.59 8.40 2.52
CA ALA A 57 6.64 8.99 3.33
C ALA A 57 6.94 8.17 4.60
N ALA A 58 5.95 7.44 5.12
CA ALA A 58 6.06 6.67 6.34
C ALA A 58 6.56 5.23 6.13
N LEU A 59 6.31 4.62 4.97
CA LEU A 59 6.70 3.24 4.66
C LEU A 59 7.93 3.20 3.76
N THR A 60 8.78 2.20 4.01
CA THR A 60 9.86 1.84 3.10
C THR A 60 9.30 1.19 1.83
N PRO A 61 10.04 1.22 0.70
CA PRO A 61 9.62 0.53 -0.52
C PRO A 61 9.34 -0.96 -0.30
N GLU A 62 10.15 -1.65 0.52
CA GLU A 62 9.95 -3.05 0.90
C GLU A 62 8.61 -3.28 1.60
N GLU A 63 8.28 -2.44 2.58
CA GLU A 63 6.99 -2.53 3.30
C GLU A 63 5.81 -2.24 2.37
N MET A 64 5.96 -1.29 1.44
CA MET A 64 4.93 -0.95 0.47
C MET A 64 4.71 -2.06 -0.56
N ALA A 65 5.75 -2.85 -0.88
CA ALA A 65 5.64 -3.99 -1.80
C ALA A 65 4.64 -5.04 -1.29
N GLU A 66 4.58 -5.27 0.02
CA GLU A 66 3.61 -6.20 0.61
C GLU A 66 2.16 -5.70 0.48
N VAL A 67 1.94 -4.39 0.59
CA VAL A 67 0.63 -3.78 0.32
C VAL A 67 0.30 -3.88 -1.16
N PHE A 68 1.25 -3.52 -2.02
CA PHE A 68 1.11 -3.51 -3.48
C PHE A 68 0.68 -4.87 -4.04
N LYS A 69 1.24 -5.96 -3.52
CA LYS A 69 0.90 -7.34 -3.93
C LYS A 69 -0.55 -7.75 -3.64
N GLN A 70 -1.19 -7.12 -2.67
CA GLN A 70 -2.56 -7.44 -2.29
C GLN A 70 -3.61 -6.66 -3.11
N LEU A 71 -3.17 -5.58 -3.78
CA LEU A 71 -4.01 -4.77 -4.63
C LEU A 71 -4.29 -5.45 -5.96
N ASP A 72 -5.42 -5.11 -6.57
CA ASP A 72 -5.73 -5.54 -7.93
C ASP A 72 -4.88 -4.77 -8.96
N VAL A 73 -4.88 -5.24 -10.21
CA VAL A 73 -4.06 -4.67 -11.28
C VAL A 73 -4.43 -3.20 -11.59
N SER A 74 -5.69 -2.79 -11.41
CA SER A 74 -6.11 -1.39 -11.58
C SER A 74 -5.52 -0.51 -10.48
N GLU A 75 -5.67 -0.94 -9.23
CA GLU A 75 -5.21 -0.26 -8.03
C GLU A 75 -3.68 -0.15 -8.00
N GLN A 76 -2.98 -1.22 -8.39
CA GLN A 76 -1.53 -1.24 -8.58
C GLN A 76 -1.07 -0.18 -9.59
N LYS A 77 -1.80 -0.02 -10.71
CA LYS A 77 -1.48 0.99 -11.72
C LYS A 77 -1.67 2.41 -11.16
N GLU A 78 -2.74 2.65 -10.41
CA GLU A 78 -2.98 3.96 -9.79
C GLU A 78 -1.89 4.30 -8.76
N LEU A 79 -1.55 3.35 -7.89
CA LEU A 79 -0.49 3.51 -6.89
C LEU A 79 0.86 3.83 -7.55
N ILE A 80 1.27 3.06 -8.57
CA ILE A 80 2.55 3.29 -9.28
C ILE A 80 2.63 4.69 -9.88
N LEU A 81 1.52 5.24 -10.36
CA LEU A 81 1.48 6.57 -10.96
C LEU A 81 1.63 7.70 -9.92
N GLU A 82 1.40 7.42 -8.64
CA GLU A 82 1.59 8.37 -7.54
C GLU A 82 3.02 8.37 -6.98
N LEU A 83 3.79 7.30 -7.24
CA LEU A 83 5.14 7.15 -6.74
C LEU A 83 6.19 7.79 -7.66
N ASP A 84 7.28 8.27 -7.06
CA ASP A 84 8.47 8.64 -7.83
C ASP A 84 9.17 7.39 -8.40
N ARG A 85 10.08 7.63 -9.36
CA ARG A 85 10.76 6.56 -10.09
C ARG A 85 11.65 5.74 -9.17
N GLU A 86 12.38 6.39 -8.27
CA GLU A 86 13.32 5.75 -7.36
C GLU A 86 12.59 4.81 -6.40
N TYR A 87 11.53 5.30 -5.76
CA TYR A 87 10.70 4.54 -4.82
C TYR A 87 10.01 3.37 -5.51
N SER A 88 9.33 3.62 -6.64
CA SER A 88 8.63 2.55 -7.38
C SER A 88 9.60 1.48 -7.88
N THR A 89 10.80 1.86 -8.33
CA THR A 89 11.84 0.89 -8.73
C THR A 89 12.32 0.06 -7.56
N ALA A 90 12.58 0.69 -6.40
CA ALA A 90 12.99 -0.03 -5.19
C ALA A 90 11.90 -1.01 -4.73
N MET A 91 10.64 -0.56 -4.68
CA MET A 91 9.49 -1.39 -4.30
C MET A 91 9.34 -2.60 -5.23
N LEU A 92 9.41 -2.40 -6.55
CA LEU A 92 9.31 -3.49 -7.52
C LEU A 92 10.48 -4.48 -7.44
N ASN A 93 11.68 -4.02 -7.06
CA ASN A 93 12.85 -4.90 -6.89
C ASN A 93 12.76 -5.78 -5.64
N ASP A 94 12.01 -5.35 -4.62
CA ASP A 94 11.78 -6.11 -3.39
C ASP A 94 10.65 -7.14 -3.53
N MET A 95 9.87 -7.08 -4.60
CA MET A 95 8.85 -8.09 -4.92
C MET A 95 9.48 -9.41 -5.41
N TYR A 96 8.77 -10.52 -5.20
CA TYR A 96 9.14 -11.77 -5.86
C TYR A 96 9.11 -11.61 -7.38
N ALA A 97 10.05 -12.26 -8.07
CA ALA A 97 10.25 -12.08 -9.50
C ALA A 97 9.00 -12.42 -10.34
N ASP A 98 8.18 -13.37 -9.88
CA ASP A 98 6.91 -13.74 -10.51
C ASP A 98 5.82 -12.69 -10.29
N ASP A 99 5.67 -12.18 -9.07
CA ASP A 99 4.73 -11.08 -8.75
C ASP A 99 5.06 -9.83 -9.58
N ALA A 100 6.34 -9.45 -9.63
CA ALA A 100 6.81 -8.33 -10.44
C ALA A 100 6.57 -8.58 -11.94
N ALA A 101 6.93 -9.76 -12.45
CA ALA A 101 6.72 -10.11 -13.85
C ALA A 101 5.23 -10.09 -14.25
N ASN A 102 4.34 -10.55 -13.37
CA ASN A 102 2.90 -10.52 -13.60
C ASN A 102 2.38 -9.08 -13.75
N PHE A 103 2.77 -8.19 -12.84
CA PHE A 103 2.42 -6.77 -12.94
C PHE A 103 3.00 -6.12 -14.21
N LEU A 104 4.27 -6.37 -14.53
CA LEU A 104 4.92 -5.84 -15.73
C LEU A 104 4.22 -6.32 -17.02
N ALA A 105 3.81 -7.59 -17.10
CA ALA A 105 3.07 -8.11 -18.24
C ALA A 105 1.71 -7.41 -18.42
N GLU A 106 1.04 -7.05 -17.32
CA GLU A 106 -0.25 -6.35 -17.32
C GLU A 106 -0.18 -4.88 -17.74
N ILE A 107 0.96 -4.21 -17.53
CA ILE A 107 1.20 -2.85 -18.06
C ILE A 107 1.63 -2.87 -19.53
N ASP A 108 2.48 -3.81 -19.94
CA ASP A 108 2.93 -3.94 -21.33
C ASP A 108 1.79 -4.26 -22.30
N GLN A 109 0.82 -5.08 -21.89
CA GLN A 109 -0.36 -5.40 -22.71
C GLN A 109 -1.23 -4.18 -23.07
N ARG A 110 -1.13 -3.07 -22.33
CA ARG A 110 -1.83 -1.81 -22.67
C ARG A 110 -1.01 -0.87 -23.56
N LEU A 111 0.29 -1.09 -23.73
CA LEU A 111 1.12 -0.35 -24.68
C LEU A 111 0.99 -0.87 -26.12
N ILE A 112 0.30 -2.01 -26.30
CA ILE A 112 -0.05 -2.59 -27.59
C ILE A 112 -1.54 -2.32 -27.87
N LYS A 113 -1.89 -1.06 -28.16
CA LYS A 113 -3.11 -0.71 -28.91
C LYS A 113 -2.85 0.46 -29.84
#